data_AF-A0A7W0L4A3-F1
#
_entry.id   AF-A0A7W0L4A3-F1
#
_cell.length_a   1.000
_cell.length_b   1.000
_cell.length_c   1.000
_cell.angle_alpha   90.00
_cell.angle_beta   90.00
_cell.angle_gamma   90.00
#
_symmetry.space_group_name_H-M   'P 1'
#
loop_
_entity.id
_entity.type
_entity.pdbx_description
1 polymer ?
#
loop_
_entity_poly.entity_id
_entity_poly.type
_entity_poly.pdbx_seq_one_letter_code
_entity_poly.pdbx_strand_id
1 'polypeptide(L)'
;PDGDAFKNADSSGQFHFPGFGIKAVEWLLEKRDVTAIGVDTLSLDNGESTTFDVHVAWLGADRYGLEGLANLGKLRPKGSTAFVGVVPWEDGSGGPCRVIAYS
;
A
#
# COMPACT_ATOMS: atom_id res chain seq x y z
N PRO A 1 -2.32 -15.34 10.11
CA PRO A 1 -1.57 -14.38 10.95
C PRO A 1 -2.47 -13.95 12.10
N ASP A 2 -1.91 -13.63 13.26
CA ASP A 2 -2.66 -13.01 14.34
C ASP A 2 -3.03 -11.58 13.93
N GLY A 3 -4.33 -11.28 13.86
CA GLY A 3 -4.83 -9.99 13.38
C GLY A 3 -4.53 -8.84 14.33
N ASP A 4 -4.41 -9.10 15.63
CA ASP A 4 -4.13 -8.05 16.61
C ASP A 4 -2.64 -7.75 16.68
N ALA A 5 -1.80 -8.78 16.58
CA ALA A 5 -0.36 -8.60 16.40
C ALA A 5 -0.05 -7.82 15.11
N PHE A 6 -0.80 -8.05 14.02
CA PHE A 6 -0.59 -7.36 12.75
C PHE A 6 -0.94 -5.86 12.80
N LYS A 7 -1.94 -5.46 13.58
CA LYS A 7 -2.26 -4.03 13.81
C LYS A 7 -1.19 -3.32 14.62
N ASN A 8 -0.46 -4.06 15.46
CA ASN A 8 0.53 -3.54 16.39
C ASN A 8 0.00 -2.33 17.18
N ALA A 9 -1.19 -2.50 17.76
CA ALA A 9 -1.83 -1.45 18.55
C ALA A 9 -1.17 -1.33 19.93
N ASP A 10 -0.91 -0.11 20.38
CA ASP A 10 -0.49 0.13 21.76
C ASP A 10 -1.68 0.08 22.74
N SER A 11 -1.42 0.34 24.03
CA SER A 11 -2.45 0.32 25.07
C SER A 11 -3.56 1.35 24.89
N SER A 12 -3.35 2.38 24.08
CA SER A 12 -4.36 3.40 23.73
C SER A 12 -5.18 3.02 22.48
N GLY A 13 -4.83 1.91 21.82
CA GLY A 13 -5.42 1.48 20.56
C GLY A 13 -4.78 2.11 19.32
N GLN A 14 -3.73 2.93 19.48
CA GLN A 14 -3.00 3.53 18.37
C GLN A 14 -2.16 2.47 17.65
N PHE A 15 -2.31 2.38 16.33
CA PHE A 15 -1.53 1.46 15.51
C PHE A 15 -0.12 1.98 15.26
N HIS A 16 0.86 1.06 15.28
CA HIS A 16 2.27 1.36 15.08
C HIS A 16 2.85 0.51 13.96
N PHE A 17 2.86 1.02 12.74
CA PHE A 17 3.52 0.37 11.61
C PHE A 17 4.01 1.42 10.60
N PRO A 18 5.04 1.10 9.79
CA PRO A 18 5.55 2.02 8.78
C PRO A 18 4.55 2.18 7.62
N GLY A 19 4.69 3.30 6.91
CA GLY A 19 4.03 3.59 5.65
C GLY A 19 4.89 4.52 4.80
N PHE A 20 4.36 4.97 3.66
CA PHE A 20 5.03 5.98 2.85
C PHE A 20 4.97 7.35 3.53
N GLY A 21 5.97 8.19 3.28
CA GLY A 21 5.94 9.60 3.70
C GLY A 21 5.37 10.47 2.58
N ILE A 22 4.54 11.46 2.93
CA ILE A 22 3.88 12.35 1.95
C ILE A 22 4.86 12.98 0.95
N LYS A 23 6.00 13.49 1.41
CA LYS A 23 7.03 14.08 0.52
C LYS A 23 7.60 13.09 -0.49
N ALA A 24 7.69 11.81 -0.13
CA ALA A 24 8.16 10.78 -1.05
C ALA A 24 7.11 10.49 -2.13
N VAL A 25 5.84 10.45 -1.75
CA VAL A 25 4.70 10.23 -2.64
C VAL A 25 4.55 11.39 -3.62
N GLU A 26 4.59 12.64 -3.15
CA GLU A 26 4.58 13.84 -4.00
C GLU A 26 5.74 13.81 -5.00
N TRP A 27 6.95 13.49 -4.54
CA TRP A 27 8.10 13.38 -5.44
C TRP A 27 7.93 12.27 -6.47
N LEU A 28 7.37 11.11 -6.09
CA LEU A 28 7.08 10.03 -7.02
C LEU A 28 6.10 10.51 -8.07
N LEU A 29 4.96 11.11 -7.68
CA LEU A 29 3.95 11.63 -8.61
C LEU A 29 4.52 12.68 -9.57
N GLU A 30 5.33 13.61 -9.07
CA GLU A 30 5.88 14.70 -9.87
C GLU A 30 7.01 14.26 -10.80
N LYS A 31 7.89 13.38 -10.31
CA LYS A 31 9.17 13.10 -10.99
C LYS A 31 9.19 11.74 -11.66
N ARG A 32 8.21 10.87 -11.41
CA ARG A 32 8.17 9.50 -11.91
C ARG A 32 6.74 9.16 -12.33
N ASP A 33 6.60 8.49 -13.47
CA ASP A 33 5.29 7.97 -13.88
C ASP A 33 5.03 6.60 -13.21
N VAL A 34 4.98 6.59 -11.87
CA VAL A 34 4.74 5.36 -11.10
C VAL A 34 3.25 5.05 -11.10
N THR A 35 2.91 3.83 -11.50
CA THR A 35 1.51 3.37 -11.59
C THR A 35 0.91 3.05 -10.22
N ALA A 36 1.67 2.43 -9.34
CA ALA A 36 1.20 1.97 -8.03
C ALA A 36 2.31 1.94 -6.98
N ILE A 37 1.91 2.07 -5.72
CA ILE A 37 2.74 1.78 -4.55
C ILE A 37 2.15 0.60 -3.78
N GLY A 38 2.98 -0.06 -2.98
CA GLY A 38 2.52 -1.17 -2.16
C GLY A 38 3.29 -1.32 -0.87
N VAL A 39 2.60 -1.80 0.16
CA VAL A 39 3.11 -2.05 1.50
C VAL A 39 2.73 -3.47 1.94
N ASP A 40 3.51 -4.01 2.87
CA ASP A 40 3.18 -5.24 3.61
C ASP A 40 2.44 -4.97 4.93
N THR A 41 2.11 -3.71 5.21
CA THR A 41 1.34 -3.25 6.37
C THR A 41 -0.14 -3.04 6.02
N LEU A 42 -0.93 -2.57 6.99
CA LEU A 42 -2.38 -2.35 6.87
C LEU A 42 -2.77 -1.10 6.09
N SER A 43 -1.86 -0.17 5.84
CA SER A 43 -2.16 1.13 5.25
C SER A 43 -0.97 1.66 4.45
N LEU A 44 -1.23 2.34 3.34
CA LEU A 44 -0.20 3.12 2.63
C LEU A 44 0.42 4.21 3.52
N ASP A 45 -0.37 4.77 4.44
CA ASP A 45 0.10 5.70 5.47
C ASP A 45 0.68 4.94 6.68
N ASN A 46 1.49 5.63 7.49
CA ASN A 46 1.94 5.05 8.76
C ASN A 46 0.77 4.88 9.74
N GLY A 47 0.91 3.96 10.69
CA GLY A 47 -0.18 3.58 11.61
C GLY A 47 -0.72 4.72 12.47
N GLU A 48 0.10 5.74 12.75
CA GLU A 48 -0.28 6.94 13.52
C GLU A 48 -1.05 7.99 12.69
N SER A 49 -1.13 7.82 11.37
CA SER A 49 -1.81 8.78 10.50
C SER A 49 -3.32 8.77 10.75
N THR A 50 -3.88 9.96 11.01
CA THR A 50 -5.32 10.19 11.10
C THR A 50 -5.86 11.03 9.96
N THR A 51 -4.96 11.61 9.15
CA THR A 51 -5.28 12.47 8.00
C THR A 51 -5.22 11.71 6.67
N PHE A 52 -4.48 10.60 6.63
CA PHE A 52 -4.31 9.76 5.44
C PHE A 52 -3.81 10.55 4.22
N ASP A 53 -2.86 11.46 4.46
CA ASP A 53 -2.34 12.36 3.42
C ASP A 53 -1.75 11.59 2.23
N VAL A 54 -1.14 10.42 2.47
CA VAL A 54 -0.64 9.56 1.38
C VAL A 54 -1.79 9.01 0.54
N HIS A 55 -2.83 8.46 1.17
CA HIS A 55 -4.01 8.00 0.42
C HIS A 55 -4.61 9.11 -0.43
N VAL A 56 -4.85 10.28 0.17
CA VAL A 56 -5.49 11.40 -0.52
C VAL A 56 -4.66 11.85 -1.71
N ALA A 57 -3.37 12.09 -1.53
CA ALA A 57 -2.49 12.55 -2.61
C ALA A 57 -2.31 11.48 -3.69
N TRP A 58 -2.12 10.21 -3.30
CA TRP A 58 -1.83 9.13 -4.23
C TRP A 58 -3.04 8.70 -5.04
N LEU A 59 -4.15 8.35 -4.36
CA LEU A 59 -5.37 7.89 -5.03
C LEU A 59 -6.07 9.04 -5.76
N GLY A 60 -5.98 10.27 -5.24
CA GLY A 60 -6.49 11.47 -5.92
C GLY A 60 -5.76 11.79 -7.23
N ALA A 61 -4.57 11.21 -7.45
CA ALA A 61 -3.80 11.34 -8.69
C ALA A 61 -4.05 10.20 -9.69
N ASP A 62 -5.18 9.48 -9.57
CA ASP A 62 -5.57 8.35 -10.44
C ASP A 62 -4.54 7.21 -10.43
N ARG A 63 -3.94 6.97 -9.26
CA ARG A 63 -3.04 5.84 -8.99
C ARG A 63 -3.72 4.86 -8.05
N TYR A 64 -3.23 3.62 -8.00
CA TYR A 64 -3.73 2.61 -7.06
C TYR A 64 -2.67 2.16 -6.06
N GLY A 65 -3.13 1.62 -4.93
CA GLY A 65 -2.31 1.10 -3.84
C GLY A 65 -2.55 -0.39 -3.61
N LEU A 66 -1.56 -1.06 -3.03
CA LEU A 66 -1.64 -2.46 -2.61
C LEU A 66 -1.21 -2.59 -1.15
N GLU A 67 -2.09 -3.15 -0.31
CA GLU A 67 -1.85 -3.31 1.12
C GLU A 67 -1.82 -4.78 1.51
N GLY A 68 -1.14 -5.10 2.61
CA GLY A 68 -0.99 -6.48 3.08
C GLY A 68 -0.26 -7.40 2.10
N LEU A 69 0.66 -6.85 1.29
CA LEU A 69 1.52 -7.66 0.42
C LEU A 69 2.39 -8.62 1.24
N ALA A 70 2.73 -9.75 0.65
CA ALA A 70 3.59 -10.75 1.29
C ALA A 70 4.75 -11.14 0.37
N ASN A 71 5.83 -11.65 0.97
CA ASN A 71 7.00 -12.19 0.24
C ASN A 71 7.77 -11.16 -0.62
N LEU A 72 7.66 -9.86 -0.35
CA LEU A 72 8.35 -8.82 -1.12
C LEU A 72 9.88 -9.01 -1.17
N GLY A 73 10.48 -9.54 -0.10
CA GLY A 73 11.91 -9.89 -0.05
C GLY A 73 12.36 -10.99 -1.02
N LYS A 74 11.44 -11.68 -1.70
CA LYS A 74 11.76 -12.66 -2.76
C LYS A 74 11.89 -12.01 -4.14
N LEU A 75 11.50 -10.75 -4.30
CA LEU A 75 11.51 -10.06 -5.59
C LEU A 75 12.87 -9.43 -5.88
N ARG A 76 13.20 -9.37 -7.17
CA ARG A 76 14.35 -8.57 -7.63
C ARG A 76 13.98 -7.09 -7.53
N PRO A 77 14.94 -6.20 -7.15
CA PRO A 77 14.68 -4.76 -7.10
C PRO A 77 14.22 -4.14 -8.43
N LYS A 78 14.54 -4.78 -9.57
CA LYS A 78 14.12 -4.38 -10.92
C LYS A 78 13.92 -5.62 -11.79
N GLY A 79 13.10 -5.49 -12.83
CA GLY A 79 12.85 -6.53 -13.83
C GLY A 79 11.76 -7.54 -13.46
N SER A 80 11.22 -7.48 -12.25
CA SER A 80 10.05 -8.26 -11.86
C SER A 80 8.78 -7.70 -12.52
N THR A 81 7.86 -8.58 -12.90
CA THR A 81 6.53 -8.23 -13.40
C THR A 81 5.49 -8.67 -12.37
N ALA A 82 4.59 -7.78 -11.98
CA ALA A 82 3.49 -8.08 -11.06
C ALA A 82 2.13 -8.11 -11.79
N PHE A 83 1.25 -9.01 -11.37
CA PHE A 83 -0.13 -9.11 -11.80
C PHE A 83 -1.02 -8.88 -10.59
N VAL A 84 -2.00 -7.98 -10.75
CA VAL A 84 -2.96 -7.62 -9.71
C VAL A 84 -4.34 -8.13 -10.16
N GLY A 85 -4.72 -9.30 -9.67
CA GLY A 85 -6.04 -9.88 -9.93
C GLY A 85 -7.08 -9.33 -8.97
N VAL A 86 -7.63 -8.15 -9.27
CA VAL A 86 -8.71 -7.53 -8.48
C VAL A 86 -10.08 -8.09 -8.88
N VAL A 87 -10.99 -8.19 -7.93
CA VAL A 87 -12.40 -8.52 -8.22
C VAL A 87 -13.09 -7.27 -8.81
N PRO A 88 -13.75 -7.37 -9.98
CA PRO A 88 -14.38 -6.22 -10.62
C PRO A 88 -15.74 -5.91 -9.98
N TRP A 89 -15.72 -5.19 -8.86
CA TRP A 89 -16.92 -4.72 -8.19
C TRP A 89 -17.50 -3.50 -8.94
N GLU A 90 -18.82 -3.50 -9.16
CA GLU A 90 -19.55 -2.32 -9.65
C GLU A 90 -19.40 -1.18 -8.64
N ASP A 91 -18.97 0.00 -9.12
CA ASP A 91 -18.65 1.18 -8.30
C ASP A 91 -17.69 0.92 -7.12
N GLY A 92 -16.85 -0.12 -7.23
CA GLY A 92 -15.90 -0.48 -6.18
C GLY A 92 -14.76 0.52 -6.05
N SER A 93 -14.58 1.10 -4.87
CA SER A 93 -13.41 1.92 -4.53
C SER A 93 -12.13 1.10 -4.33
N GLY A 94 -12.27 -0.22 -4.16
CA GLY A 94 -11.19 -1.17 -3.93
C GLY A 94 -11.75 -2.53 -3.49
N GLY A 95 -10.85 -3.48 -3.25
CA GLY A 95 -11.25 -4.80 -2.77
C GLY A 95 -10.08 -5.77 -2.66
N PRO A 96 -10.32 -6.96 -2.08
CA PRO A 96 -9.30 -8.00 -2.02
C PRO A 96 -8.85 -8.37 -3.43
N CYS A 97 -7.55 -8.63 -3.57
CA CYS A 97 -6.95 -9.04 -4.82
C CYS A 97 -5.97 -10.19 -4.61
N ARG A 98 -5.66 -10.89 -5.70
CA ARG A 98 -4.53 -11.82 -5.75
C ARG A 98 -3.37 -11.16 -6.48
N VAL A 99 -2.34 -10.78 -5.74
CA VAL A 99 -1.09 -10.28 -6.32
C VAL A 99 -0.12 -11.45 -6.51
N ILE A 100 0.41 -11.60 -7.72
CA ILE A 100 1.51 -12.52 -8.03
C ILE A 100 2.60 -11.76 -8.79
N ALA A 101 3.85 -12.19 -8.66
CA ALA A 101 4.95 -11.62 -9.40
C ALA A 101 5.92 -12.71 -9.86
N TYR A 102 6.53 -12.49 -11.02
CA TYR A 102 7.66 -13.28 -11.52
C TYR A 102 8.83 -12.37 -11.88
N SER A 103 10.04 -12.94 -11.92
CA SER A 103 11.32 -12.23 -12.05
C SER A 103 12.20 -12.79 -13.16
#